data_AF-A0A661QHM9-F1
#
_entry.id   AF-A0A661QHM9-F1
#
_cell.length_a   1.000
_cell.length_b   1.000
_cell.length_c   1.000
_cell.angle_alpha   90.00
_cell.angle_beta   90.00
_cell.angle_gamma   90.00
#
_symmetry.space_group_name_H-M   'P 1'
#
loop_
_entity.id
_entity.type
_entity.pdbx_description
1 polymer ?
#
loop_
_entity_poly.entity_id
_entity_poly.type
_entity_poly.pdbx_seq_one_letter_code
_entity_poly.pdbx_strand_id
1 'polypeptide(L)' 'MRVKYFSDTDTAHLEFLDNDVYETREISENIYVDLDQNGNLVNMTIEHAKANAGLSEFSYQEMTAQIA' A
#
# COMPACT_ATOMS: atom_id res chain seq x y z
N MET A 1 -1.92 -6.49 8.41
CA MET A 1 -1.46 -5.31 7.64
C MET A 1 -0.58 -4.44 8.52
N ARG A 2 0.50 -3.87 7.95
CA ARG A 2 1.38 -2.89 8.59
C ARG A 2 1.61 -1.73 7.62
N VAL A 3 1.76 -0.52 8.15
CA VAL A 3 2.10 0.67 7.35
C VAL A 3 3.39 1.25 7.91
N LYS A 4 4.38 1.45 7.05
CA LYS A 4 5.65 2.10 7.35
C LYS A 4 5.73 3.37 6.54
N TYR A 5 6.13 4.47 7.18
CA TYR A 5 6.37 5.73 6.49
C TYR A 5 7.82 6.15 6.73
N PHE A 6 8.53 6.39 5.63
CA PHE A 6 9.92 6.81 5.58
C PHE A 6 9.94 8.30 5.23
N SER A 7 10.14 9.13 6.25
CA SER A 7 10.01 10.59 6.14
C SER A 7 11.17 11.25 5.40
N ASP A 8 12.30 10.57 5.29
CA ASP A 8 13.49 10.99 4.55
C ASP A 8 13.27 10.98 3.03
N THR A 9 12.53 10.00 2.51
CA THR A 9 12.20 9.87 1.09
C THR A 9 10.76 10.26 0.75
N ASP A 10 9.94 10.56 1.77
CA ASP A 10 8.48 10.74 1.63
C ASP A 10 7.81 9.50 1.01
N THR A 11 8.16 8.30 1.51
CA THR A 11 7.65 7.03 0.97
C THR A 11 6.80 6.29 1.99
N ALA A 12 5.62 5.82 1.57
CA ALA A 12 4.78 4.91 2.35
C ALA A 12 4.92 3.48 1.81
N HIS A 13 5.13 2.51 2.70
CA HIS A 13 5.15 1.09 2.38
C HIS A 13 4.07 0.36 3.19
N LEU A 14 3.12 -0.24 2.49
CA LEU A 14 2.00 -0.98 3.07
C LEU A 14 2.25 -2.47 2.87
N GLU A 15 2.21 -3.23 3.95
CA GLU A 15 2.38 -4.68 3.95
C GLU A 15 1.04 -5.34 4.28
N PHE A 16 0.51 -6.16 3.38
CA PHE A 16 -0.82 -6.77 3.48
C PHE A 16 -0.76 -8.18 4.02
N LEU A 17 -0.24 -9.11 3.20
CA LEU A 17 -0.09 -10.53 3.46
C LEU A 17 1.37 -10.88 3.75
N ASP A 18 1.59 -11.92 4.54
CA ASP A 18 2.92 -12.46 4.82
C ASP A 18 3.23 -13.58 3.81
N ASN A 19 3.39 -13.18 2.55
CA ASN A 19 3.66 -14.06 1.42
C ASN A 19 4.97 -13.65 0.72
N ASP A 20 5.55 -14.58 -0.03
CA ASP A 20 6.70 -14.27 -0.89
C ASP A 20 6.27 -13.40 -2.07
N VAL A 21 7.07 -12.36 -2.35
CA VAL A 21 6.91 -11.52 -3.54
C VAL A 21 7.39 -12.30 -4.76
N TYR A 22 6.51 -12.44 -5.75
CA TYR A 22 6.81 -13.06 -7.03
C TYR A 22 7.09 -12.02 -8.13
N GLU A 23 6.32 -10.94 -8.15
CA GLU A 23 6.50 -9.84 -9.11
C GLU A 23 6.27 -8.48 -8.47
N THR A 24 6.99 -7.45 -8.93
CA THR A 24 6.68 -6.06 -8.66
C THR A 24 6.14 -5.42 -9.93
N ARG A 25 5.00 -4.74 -9.82
CA ARG A 25 4.35 -4.06 -10.93
C ARG A 25 4.20 -2.57 -10.64
N GLU A 26 4.60 -1.76 -11.62
CA GLU A 26 4.31 -0.34 -11.64
C GLU A 26 2.83 -0.11 -12.00
N ILE A 27 2.13 0.61 -11.13
CA ILE A 27 0.76 1.07 -11.36
C ILE A 27 0.77 2.49 -11.92
N SER A 28 1.70 3.32 -11.45
CA SER A 28 2.03 4.65 -11.97
C SER A 28 3.45 5.04 -11.55
N GLU A 29 3.93 6.18 -12.05
CA GLU A 29 5.30 6.71 -11.84
C GLU A 29 5.80 6.69 -10.38
N ASN A 30 4.89 6.64 -9.38
CA ASN A 30 5.25 6.64 -7.96
C ASN A 30 4.51 5.57 -7.13
N ILE A 31 3.81 4.64 -7.78
CA ILE A 31 3.01 3.61 -7.09
C ILE A 31 3.36 2.25 -7.65
N TYR A 32 3.84 1.39 -6.75
CA TYR A 32 4.24 0.03 -7.04
C TYR A 32 3.46 -0.95 -6.18
N VAL A 33 3.14 -2.10 -6.74
CA VAL A 33 2.54 -3.22 -6.00
C VAL A 33 3.39 -4.47 -6.16
N ASP A 34 3.54 -5.19 -5.07
CA ASP A 34 4.20 -6.48 -5.04
C ASP A 34 3.13 -7.56 -4.98
N LEU A 35 3.19 -8.52 -5.90
CA LEU A 35 2.21 -9.59 -6.05
C LEU A 35 2.86 -10.95 -5.77
N ASP A 36 2.09 -11.87 -5.19
CA ASP A 36 2.50 -13.27 -5.06
C ASP A 36 2.26 -14.05 -6.37
N GLN A 37 2.65 -15.32 -6.38
CA GLN A 37 2.51 -16.21 -7.54
C GLN A 37 1.06 -16.39 -8.04
N ASN A 38 0.06 -16.08 -7.21
CA ASN A 38 -1.36 -16.16 -7.55
C ASN A 38 -1.93 -14.79 -7.95
N GLY A 39 -1.10 -13.74 -7.96
CA GLY A 39 -1.52 -12.36 -8.21
C GLY A 39 -2.14 -11.66 -7.01
N ASN A 40 -2.01 -12.20 -5.79
CA ASN A 40 -2.51 -11.51 -4.60
C ASN A 40 -1.54 -10.41 -4.17
N LEU A 41 -2.08 -9.29 -3.68
CA LEU A 41 -1.30 -8.17 -3.18
C LEU A 41 -0.55 -8.54 -1.89
N VAL A 42 0.77 -8.43 -1.93
CA VAL A 42 1.66 -8.64 -0.78
C VAL A 42 2.05 -7.28 -0.18
N ASN A 43 2.51 -6.35 -1.01
CA ASN A 43 2.96 -5.03 -0.58
C ASN A 43 2.50 -3.94 -1.57
N MET A 44 2.50 -2.70 -1.10
CA MET A 44 2.37 -1.51 -1.93
C MET A 44 3.37 -0.45 -1.48
N THR A 45 4.07 0.15 -2.42
CA THR A 45 4.98 1.28 -2.19
C THR A 45 4.43 2.51 -2.89
N ILE A 46 4.32 3.61 -2.15
CA ILE A 46 3.89 4.92 -2.65
C ILE A 46 5.01 5.91 -2.37
N GLU A 47 5.67 6.38 -3.42
CA GLU A 47 6.68 7.42 -3.36
C GLU A 47 6.05 8.81 -3.44
N HIS A 48 6.72 9.82 -2.86
CA HIS A 48 6.19 11.17 -2.70
C HIS A 48 4.76 11.17 -2.12
N ALA A 49 4.56 10.38 -1.06
CA ALA A 49 3.27 10.00 -0.52
C ALA A 49 2.39 11.20 -0.11
N LYS A 50 2.99 12.33 0.30
CA LYS A 50 2.24 13.56 0.58
C LYS A 50 1.54 14.11 -0.66
N ALA A 51 2.21 14.07 -1.81
CA ALA A 51 1.68 14.57 -3.08
C ALA A 51 0.76 13.56 -3.77
N ASN A 52 1.12 12.27 -3.74
CA ASN A 52 0.44 11.22 -4.50
C ASN A 52 -0.70 10.53 -3.76
N ALA A 53 -0.71 10.54 -2.43
CA ALA A 53 -1.71 9.84 -1.62
C ALA A 53 -2.35 10.69 -0.51
N GLY A 54 -2.06 12.00 -0.47
CA GLY A 54 -2.54 12.87 0.61
C GLY A 54 -2.16 12.35 1.99
N LEU A 55 -1.01 11.68 2.09
CA LEU A 55 -0.59 10.88 3.25
C LEU A 55 -0.13 11.75 4.43
N SER A 56 -0.78 12.90 4.65
CA SER A 56 -0.68 13.68 5.89
C SER A 56 -1.35 12.96 7.07
N GLU A 57 -2.32 12.09 6.80
CA GLU A 57 -3.01 11.28 7.81
C GLU A 57 -3.35 9.89 7.27
N PHE A 58 -3.44 8.90 8.17
CA PHE A 58 -3.92 7.56 7.86
C PHE A 58 -5.13 7.26 8.75
N SER A 59 -6.25 6.84 8.15
CA SER A 59 -7.45 6.43 8.86
C SER A 59 -7.89 5.04 8.41
N TYR A 60 -8.40 4.25 9.36
CA TYR A 60 -9.03 2.96 9.08
C TYR A 60 -10.46 3.02 9.57
N GLN A 61 -11.40 2.66 8.70
CA GLN A 61 -12.81 2.54 9.03
C GLN A 61 -13.33 1.19 8.55
N GLU A 62 -13.77 0.36 9.49
CA GLU A 62 -14.52 -0.85 9.15
C GLU A 62 -15.94 -0.45 8.77
N MET A 63 -16.29 -0.67 7.50
CA MET A 63 -17.66 -0.46 7.02
C MET A 63 -18.44 -1.77 7.23
N THR A 64 -19.15 -1.89 8.35
CA THR A 64 -20.10 -2.99 8.52
C THR A 64 -21.23 -2.82 7.51
N ALA A 65 -21.63 -3.92 6.85
CA ALA A 65 -22.81 -3.90 5.98
C ALA A 65 -23.98 -3.31 6.76
N GLN A 66 -24.53 -2.20 6.27
CA GLN A 66 -25.72 -1.62 6.85
C GLN A 66 -26.84 -2.63 6.59
N ILE A 67 -27.21 -3.39 7.61
CA ILE A 67 -28.41 -4.23 7.55
C ILE A 67 -29.57 -3.24 7.40
N ALA A 68 -30.07 -3.13 6.17
CA ALA A 68 -31.29 -2.39 5.86
C ALA A 68 -32.52 -3.11 6.43
#